data_AF-A0A956DXD0-F1
#
_entry.id   AF-A0A956DXD0-F1
#
_cell.length_a   1.000
_cell.length_b   1.000
_cell.length_c   1.000
_cell.angle_alpha   90.00
_cell.angle_beta   90.00
_cell.angle_gamma   90.00
#
_symmetry.space_group_name_H-M   'P 1'
#
loop_
_entity.id
_entity.type
_entity.pdbx_description
1 polymer ?
#
loop_
_entity_poly.entity_id
_entity_poly.type
_entity_poly.pdbx_seq_one_letter_code
_entity_poly.pdbx_strand_id
1 'polypeptide(L)'
;MPTPEPRWWGSSPREHLPLLGFAIGLAIVAVNGWLAGGVAGYVAGGGVALLGAFLAVTQQRGGRQVVRCPGCDEIGASFAPAGSSVVSCPICQRYLRLDTDGVSLLAEDEVAPFPIFEAPLPEGEPTWPRGCCLCGAVPCEEEEVLGWRRVGLSVWRGRVSVPVCVHHRGARAVTLGRAWHRPGRAGMALYFRSHAVARYFREVNAPEQSGELRRPAILQREPRERERRSAG
;
A
#
# COMPACT_ATOMS: atom_id res chain seq x y z
N MET A 1 28.92 -0.30 -24.28
CA MET A 1 28.59 -0.68 -22.90
C MET A 1 28.79 0.57 -22.04
N PRO A 2 27.74 1.16 -21.45
CA PRO A 2 27.91 2.32 -20.58
C PRO A 2 28.56 1.87 -19.26
N THR A 3 29.65 2.52 -18.88
CA THR A 3 30.29 2.35 -17.58
C THR A 3 29.38 2.93 -16.50
N PRO A 4 29.09 2.21 -15.41
CA PRO A 4 28.30 2.76 -14.31
C PRO A 4 29.07 3.94 -13.70
N GLU A 5 28.45 5.13 -13.67
CA GLU A 5 28.99 6.26 -12.94
C GLU A 5 29.08 5.93 -11.44
N PRO A 6 30.19 6.25 -10.77
CA PRO A 6 30.28 6.11 -9.32
C PRO A 6 29.29 7.07 -8.67
N ARG A 7 28.15 6.55 -8.22
CA ARG A 7 27.23 7.28 -7.35
C ARG A 7 27.92 7.45 -6.00
N TRP A 8 28.43 8.65 -5.78
CA TRP A 8 28.91 9.09 -4.48
C TRP A 8 27.74 9.07 -3.51
N TRP A 9 27.70 8.06 -2.65
CA TRP A 9 26.85 8.02 -1.47
C TRP A 9 27.37 9.05 -0.46
N GLY A 10 27.20 10.33 -0.78
CA GLY A 10 27.33 11.38 0.21
C GLY A 10 26.23 11.14 1.23
N SER A 11 26.61 10.81 2.47
CA SER A 11 25.70 10.83 3.62
C SER A 11 24.90 12.12 3.53
N SER A 12 23.58 11.99 3.39
CA SER A 12 22.76 13.16 3.13
C SER A 12 22.96 14.15 4.29
N PRO A 13 23.01 15.48 4.05
CA PRO A 13 23.21 16.47 5.13
C PRO A 13 22.24 16.31 6.31
N ARG A 14 21.14 15.57 6.10
CA ARG A 14 20.11 15.24 7.09
C ARG A 14 20.58 14.25 8.16
N GLU A 15 21.61 13.45 7.91
CA GLU A 15 22.15 12.48 8.87
C GLU A 15 22.90 13.17 10.04
N HIS A 16 23.43 14.38 9.82
CA HIS A 16 24.17 15.12 10.84
C HIS A 16 23.30 16.09 11.66
N LEU A 17 22.09 16.43 11.21
CA LEU A 17 21.15 17.30 11.92
C LEU A 17 20.86 16.87 13.38
N PRO A 18 20.62 15.58 13.71
CA PRO A 18 20.37 15.19 15.10
C PRO A 18 21.60 15.32 15.99
N LEU A 19 22.79 15.01 15.46
CA LEU A 19 24.08 15.19 16.16
C LEU A 19 24.36 16.66 16.46
N LEU A 20 24.06 17.53 15.50
CA LEU A 20 24.23 18.98 15.63
C LEU A 20 23.23 19.57 16.63
N GLY A 21 21.97 19.12 16.61
CA GLY A 21 20.96 19.50 17.61
C GLY A 21 21.32 19.06 19.02
N PHE A 22 21.85 17.84 19.19
CA PHE A 22 22.34 17.33 20.48
C PHE A 22 23.53 18.15 21.00
N ALA A 23 24.50 18.46 20.16
CA ALA A 23 25.66 19.27 20.52
C ALA A 23 25.27 20.69 20.97
N ILE A 24 24.33 21.33 20.24
CA ILE A 24 23.79 22.64 20.62
C ILE A 24 23.04 22.54 21.96
N GLY A 25 22.22 21.50 22.16
CA GLY A 25 21.51 21.27 23.41
C GLY A 25 22.45 21.14 24.62
N LEU A 26 23.52 20.36 24.49
CA LEU A 26 24.54 20.23 25.54
C LEU A 26 25.25 21.56 25.83
N ALA A 27 25.61 22.33 24.79
CA ALA A 27 26.26 23.62 24.96
C ALA A 27 25.36 24.61 25.73
N ILE A 28 24.07 24.65 25.42
CA ILE A 28 23.10 25.51 26.13
C ILE A 28 22.98 25.10 27.60
N VAL A 29 22.91 23.80 27.91
CA VAL A 29 22.84 23.31 29.29
C VAL A 29 24.11 23.66 30.06
N ALA A 30 25.28 23.47 29.47
CA ALA A 30 26.57 23.78 30.10
C ALA A 30 26.70 25.29 30.40
N VAL A 31 26.33 26.15 29.45
CA VAL A 31 26.39 27.62 29.62
C VAL A 31 25.41 28.10 30.69
N ASN A 32 24.16 27.60 30.69
CA ASN A 32 23.18 27.98 31.71
C ASN A 32 23.52 27.43 33.10
N GLY A 33 24.06 26.21 33.18
CA GLY A 33 24.55 25.63 34.44
C GLY A 33 25.72 26.42 35.04
N TRP A 34 26.58 26.99 34.19
CA TRP A 34 27.68 27.85 34.64
C TRP A 34 27.20 29.24 35.08
N LEU A 35 26.26 29.86 34.35
CA LEU A 35 25.73 31.19 34.66
C LEU A 35 24.79 31.22 35.87
N ALA A 36 24.01 30.15 36.10
CA ALA A 36 22.98 30.13 37.15
C ALA A 36 23.51 29.76 38.55
N GLY A 37 24.76 29.32 38.68
CA GLY A 37 25.43 29.09 39.97
C GLY A 37 24.74 28.09 40.91
N GLY A 38 23.83 27.24 40.43
CA GLY A 38 23.01 26.38 41.29
C GLY A 38 22.41 25.16 40.59
N VAL A 39 22.25 24.10 41.38
CA VAL A 39 21.75 22.76 40.98
C VAL A 39 20.37 22.82 40.29
N ALA A 40 19.55 23.85 40.58
CA ALA A 40 18.24 24.05 39.97
C ALA A 40 18.31 24.29 38.45
N GLY A 41 19.37 24.95 37.96
CA GLY A 41 19.58 25.17 36.53
C GLY A 41 19.91 23.88 35.76
N TYR A 42 20.63 22.96 36.39
CA TYR A 42 20.97 21.66 35.81
C TYR A 42 19.75 20.74 35.70
N VAL A 43 18.86 20.73 36.70
CA VAL A 43 17.65 19.90 36.66
C VAL A 43 16.65 20.44 35.64
N ALA A 44 16.43 21.75 35.60
CA ALA A 44 15.52 22.37 34.64
C ALA A 44 16.05 22.29 33.20
N GLY A 45 17.34 22.60 32.98
CA GLY A 45 17.97 22.52 31.65
C GLY A 45 18.13 21.10 31.14
N GLY A 46 18.53 20.16 32.01
CA GLY A 46 18.67 18.74 31.68
C GLY A 46 17.34 18.08 31.33
N GLY A 47 16.26 18.42 32.06
CA GLY A 47 14.92 17.93 31.75
C GLY A 47 14.42 18.39 30.38
N VAL A 48 14.64 19.65 30.01
CA VAL A 48 14.27 20.19 28.69
C VAL A 48 15.11 19.57 27.57
N ALA A 49 16.42 19.35 27.79
CA ALA A 49 17.29 18.70 26.81
C ALA A 49 16.89 17.23 26.57
N LEU A 50 16.57 16.48 27.64
CA LEU A 50 16.08 15.11 27.53
C LEU A 50 14.71 15.04 26.85
N LEU A 51 13.81 15.98 27.15
CA LEU A 51 12.51 16.08 26.48
C LEU A 51 12.68 16.41 24.99
N GLY A 52 13.57 17.33 24.64
CA GLY A 52 13.91 17.66 23.25
C GLY A 52 14.50 16.46 22.50
N ALA A 53 15.41 15.71 23.13
CA ALA A 53 15.96 14.48 22.56
C ALA A 53 14.89 13.39 22.36
N PHE A 54 13.97 13.24 23.32
CA PHE A 54 12.84 12.31 23.21
C PHE A 54 11.90 12.70 22.06
N LEU A 55 11.56 13.99 21.92
CA LEU A 55 10.75 14.51 20.82
C LEU A 55 11.45 14.33 19.46
N ALA A 56 12.76 14.55 19.38
CA ALA A 56 13.53 14.34 18.16
C ALA A 56 13.56 12.84 17.74
N VAL A 57 13.80 11.92 18.69
CA VAL A 57 13.80 10.48 18.43
C VAL A 57 12.42 9.98 18.00
N THR A 58 11.35 10.48 18.61
CA THR A 58 9.97 10.11 18.25
C THR A 58 9.56 10.63 16.87
N GLN A 59 10.03 11.82 16.47
CA GLN A 59 9.81 12.33 15.11
C GLN A 59 10.62 11.55 14.06
N GLN A 60 11.85 11.13 14.36
CA GLN A 60 12.66 10.35 13.41
C GLN A 60 12.18 8.92 13.22
N ARG A 61 11.66 8.27 14.27
CA ARG A 61 11.11 6.89 14.18
C ARG A 61 9.81 6.82 13.38
N GLY A 62 9.13 7.94 13.15
CA GLY A 62 7.85 8.01 12.46
C GLY A 62 7.92 8.57 11.05
N GLY A 63 9.11 8.56 10.41
CA GLY A 63 9.39 9.16 9.09
C GLY A 63 8.51 8.61 7.96
N ARG A 64 7.25 9.01 7.97
CA ARG A 64 6.28 8.82 6.92
C ARG A 64 6.79 9.56 5.71
N GLN A 65 7.39 8.83 4.78
CA GLN A 65 7.75 9.41 3.50
C GLN A 65 6.46 9.71 2.77
N VAL A 66 6.23 11.00 2.54
CA VAL A 66 5.14 11.46 1.68
C VAL A 66 5.64 11.31 0.26
N VAL A 67 5.09 10.34 -0.47
CA VAL A 67 5.48 10.08 -1.86
C VAL A 67 4.30 10.37 -2.78
N ARG A 68 4.60 10.99 -3.93
CA ARG A 68 3.62 11.21 -5.00
C ARG A 68 3.28 9.89 -5.68
N CYS A 69 2.00 9.70 -5.98
CA CYS A 69 1.59 8.54 -6.75
C CYS A 69 1.97 8.73 -8.24
N PRO A 70 2.82 7.89 -8.85
CA PRO A 70 3.15 8.03 -10.28
C PRO A 70 1.96 7.80 -11.22
N GLY A 71 0.82 7.30 -10.72
CA GLY A 71 -0.39 7.08 -11.51
C GLY A 71 -1.31 8.30 -11.63
N CYS A 72 -1.40 9.14 -10.59
CA CYS A 72 -2.29 10.30 -10.58
C CYS A 72 -1.61 11.60 -10.10
N ASP A 73 -0.30 11.57 -9.84
CA ASP A 73 0.55 12.65 -9.33
C ASP A 73 0.17 13.25 -7.96
N GLU A 74 -0.89 12.72 -7.33
CA GLU A 74 -1.37 13.22 -6.05
C GLU A 74 -0.44 12.87 -4.86
N ILE A 75 -0.28 13.85 -3.97
CA ILE A 75 0.48 13.76 -2.72
C ILE A 75 -0.47 13.22 -1.64
N GLY A 76 -0.85 11.96 -1.74
CA GLY A 76 -1.96 11.43 -0.95
C GLY A 76 -1.59 10.41 0.12
N ALA A 77 -0.47 9.71 -0.04
CA ALA A 77 -0.28 8.47 0.69
C ALA A 77 1.00 8.53 1.52
N SER A 78 0.77 8.68 2.82
CA SER A 78 1.77 8.48 3.84
C SER A 78 2.02 6.99 3.97
N PHE A 79 3.13 6.53 3.41
CA PHE A 79 3.53 5.13 3.49
C PHE A 79 4.52 4.94 4.64
N ALA A 80 4.34 3.88 5.41
CA ALA A 80 5.33 3.49 6.40
C ALA A 80 6.52 2.87 5.65
N PRO A 81 7.76 3.37 5.85
CA PRO A 81 8.95 2.77 5.26
C PRO A 81 9.25 1.46 5.99
N ALA A 82 8.65 0.36 5.55
CA ALA A 82 8.94 -0.97 6.09
C ALA A 82 8.98 -1.99 4.95
N GLY A 83 10.13 -2.06 4.27
CA GLY A 83 10.44 -3.07 3.25
C GLY A 83 9.72 -2.90 1.92
N SER A 84 10.01 -3.82 0.99
CA SER A 84 9.31 -3.93 -0.30
C SER A 84 7.84 -4.23 -0.03
N SER A 85 7.00 -3.21 -0.09
CA SER A 85 5.57 -3.33 0.21
C SER A 85 4.75 -2.90 -1.00
N VAL A 86 3.65 -3.63 -1.23
CA VAL A 86 2.69 -3.29 -2.27
C VAL A 86 1.51 -2.62 -1.60
N VAL A 87 1.16 -1.43 -2.07
CA VAL A 87 0.14 -0.57 -1.47
C VAL A 87 -0.79 -0.04 -2.55
N SER A 88 -2.08 0.12 -2.25
CA SER A 88 -3.01 0.77 -3.16
C SER A 88 -3.01 2.28 -2.94
N CYS A 89 -2.91 3.07 -4.02
CA CYS A 89 -3.15 4.51 -3.95
C CYS A 89 -4.60 4.77 -3.49
N PRO A 90 -4.86 5.60 -2.46
CA PRO A 90 -6.22 5.87 -2.00
C PRO A 90 -7.06 6.67 -3.01
N ILE A 91 -6.41 7.40 -3.93
CA ILE A 91 -7.07 8.28 -4.90
C ILE A 91 -7.36 7.51 -6.19
N CYS A 92 -6.32 7.06 -6.90
CA CYS A 92 -6.51 6.37 -8.19
C CYS A 92 -6.65 4.85 -8.08
N GLN A 93 -6.57 4.28 -6.87
CA GLN A 93 -6.76 2.84 -6.58
C GLN A 93 -5.75 1.88 -7.25
N ARG A 94 -4.77 2.40 -8.01
CA ARG A 94 -3.67 1.63 -8.59
C ARG A 94 -2.69 1.16 -7.51
N TYR A 95 -2.11 -0.02 -7.69
CA TYR A 95 -1.07 -0.51 -6.79
C TYR A 95 0.29 0.07 -7.13
N LEU A 96 1.03 0.36 -6.07
CA LEU A 96 2.37 0.92 -6.10
C LEU A 96 3.31 -0.04 -5.37
N ARG A 97 4.54 -0.16 -5.86
CA ARG A 97 5.63 -0.86 -5.19
C ARG A 97 6.44 0.21 -4.49
N LEU A 98 6.54 0.09 -3.18
CA LEU A 98 7.43 0.88 -2.35
C LEU A 98 8.73 0.10 -2.23
N ASP A 99 9.78 0.62 -2.85
CA ASP A 99 11.15 0.11 -2.70
C ASP A 99 11.99 1.14 -1.95
N THR A 100 13.20 0.76 -1.53
CA THR A 100 14.14 1.69 -0.87
C THR A 100 14.48 2.90 -1.74
N ASP A 101 14.43 2.71 -3.06
CA ASP A 101 14.86 3.68 -4.05
C ASP A 101 13.72 4.58 -4.56
N GLY A 102 12.47 4.28 -4.17
CA GLY A 102 11.32 5.10 -4.54
C GLY A 102 10.01 4.32 -4.69
N VAL A 103 9.10 4.93 -5.43
CA VAL A 103 7.75 4.38 -5.68
C VAL A 103 7.54 4.19 -7.16
N SER A 104 7.15 2.97 -7.54
CA SER A 104 6.83 2.62 -8.93
C SER A 104 5.40 2.09 -9.04
N LEU A 105 4.79 2.24 -10.21
CA LEU A 105 3.52 1.59 -10.54
C LEU A 105 3.73 0.11 -10.79
N LEU A 106 2.88 -0.75 -10.22
CA LEU A 106 2.82 -2.14 -10.64
C LEU A 106 2.10 -2.24 -11.99
N ALA A 107 2.57 -3.16 -12.83
CA ALA A 107 1.87 -3.54 -14.04
C ALA A 107 0.45 -4.08 -13.72
N GLU A 108 -0.50 -3.87 -14.63
CA GLU A 108 -1.89 -4.30 -14.42
C GLU A 108 -2.04 -5.83 -14.44
N ASP A 109 -1.17 -6.51 -15.18
CA ASP A 109 -1.08 -7.95 -15.33
C ASP A 109 -0.17 -8.64 -14.30
N GLU A 110 0.40 -7.90 -13.34
CA GLU A 110 1.28 -8.44 -12.30
C GLU A 110 0.56 -9.53 -11.49
N VAL A 111 1.21 -10.69 -11.36
CA VAL A 111 0.80 -11.80 -10.50
C VAL A 111 1.88 -12.05 -9.45
N ALA A 112 1.57 -11.74 -8.19
CA ALA A 112 2.46 -11.91 -7.06
C ALA A 112 2.61 -13.41 -6.69
N PRO A 113 3.73 -13.79 -6.05
CA PRO A 113 3.92 -15.16 -5.54
C PRO A 113 2.94 -15.51 -4.42
N PHE A 114 2.47 -14.52 -3.66
CA PHE A 114 1.51 -14.66 -2.57
C PHE A 114 0.37 -13.62 -2.73
N PRO A 115 -0.82 -13.85 -2.13
CA PRO A 115 -1.91 -12.90 -2.22
C PRO A 115 -1.60 -11.64 -1.41
N ILE A 116 -1.32 -10.54 -2.12
CA ILE A 116 -0.92 -9.25 -1.51
C ILE A 116 -1.79 -8.09 -1.97
N PHE A 117 -2.61 -8.28 -3.02
CA PHE A 117 -3.46 -7.23 -3.56
C PHE A 117 -4.78 -7.16 -2.78
N GLU A 118 -4.94 -6.13 -1.95
CA GLU A 118 -6.08 -5.93 -1.07
C GLU A 118 -7.35 -5.41 -1.77
N ALA A 119 -8.48 -6.10 -1.59
CA ALA A 119 -9.81 -5.57 -1.88
C ALA A 119 -10.70 -5.58 -0.61
N PRO A 120 -11.57 -4.57 -0.43
CA PRO A 120 -12.54 -4.58 0.65
C PRO A 120 -13.47 -5.77 0.52
N LEU A 121 -13.87 -6.33 1.66
CA LEU A 121 -14.90 -7.35 1.71
C LEU A 121 -16.25 -6.74 1.29
N PRO A 122 -17.02 -7.35 0.38
CA PRO A 122 -18.33 -6.85 -0.01
C PRO A 122 -19.33 -6.98 1.14
N GLU A 123 -20.35 -6.12 1.14
CA GLU A 123 -21.45 -6.18 2.13
C GLU A 123 -22.38 -7.39 1.89
N GLY A 124 -22.42 -7.89 0.66
CA GLY A 124 -23.22 -9.04 0.24
C GLY A 124 -22.39 -10.17 -0.40
N GLU A 125 -23.08 -11.03 -1.16
CA GLU A 125 -22.42 -12.10 -1.92
C GLU A 125 -21.56 -11.50 -3.05
N PRO A 126 -20.29 -11.90 -3.17
CA PRO A 126 -19.40 -11.38 -4.20
C PRO A 126 -19.94 -11.71 -5.60
N THR A 127 -20.07 -10.69 -6.45
CA THR A 127 -20.48 -10.84 -7.84
C THR A 127 -19.26 -11.03 -8.73
N TRP A 128 -19.36 -12.02 -9.63
CA TRP A 128 -18.33 -12.39 -10.59
C TRP A 128 -18.93 -12.57 -11.99
N PRO A 129 -18.14 -12.43 -13.07
CA PRO A 129 -18.62 -12.70 -14.41
C PRO A 129 -18.78 -14.21 -14.62
N ARG A 130 -19.61 -14.60 -15.60
CA ARG A 130 -19.76 -16.02 -15.99
C ARG A 130 -18.49 -16.61 -16.63
N GLY A 131 -17.62 -15.74 -17.15
CA GLY A 131 -16.34 -16.07 -17.77
C GLY A 131 -15.16 -15.85 -16.84
N CYS A 132 -13.95 -16.11 -17.32
CA CYS A 132 -12.72 -15.68 -16.68
C CYS A 132 -12.75 -14.16 -16.46
N CYS A 133 -12.54 -13.71 -15.23
CA CYS A 133 -12.57 -12.29 -14.90
C CYS A 133 -11.48 -11.44 -15.59
N LEU A 134 -10.48 -12.09 -16.21
CA LEU A 134 -9.40 -11.42 -16.94
C LEU A 134 -9.60 -11.39 -18.46
N CYS A 135 -10.16 -12.45 -19.06
CA CYS A 135 -10.26 -12.57 -20.53
C CYS A 135 -11.61 -13.03 -21.07
N GLY A 136 -12.60 -13.30 -20.20
CA GLY A 136 -13.94 -13.73 -20.59
C GLY A 136 -14.06 -15.19 -21.06
N ALA A 137 -12.96 -15.91 -21.26
CA ALA A 137 -12.98 -17.33 -21.63
C ALA A 137 -13.70 -18.20 -20.59
N VAL A 138 -14.15 -19.41 -20.97
CA VAL A 138 -14.82 -20.34 -20.06
C VAL A 138 -13.92 -20.60 -18.83
N PRO A 139 -14.42 -20.39 -17.60
CA PRO A 139 -13.63 -20.63 -16.39
C PRO A 139 -13.40 -22.13 -16.24
N CYS A 140 -12.17 -22.51 -15.89
CA CYS A 140 -11.80 -23.92 -15.82
C CYS A 140 -11.96 -24.50 -14.41
N GLU A 141 -11.76 -23.68 -13.37
CA GLU A 141 -11.81 -24.09 -11.97
C GLU A 141 -12.23 -22.90 -11.10
N GLU A 142 -13.03 -23.17 -10.06
CA GLU A 142 -13.37 -22.21 -9.00
C GLU A 142 -12.56 -22.58 -7.74
N GLU A 143 -11.65 -21.69 -7.29
CA GLU A 143 -10.97 -21.89 -6.00
C GLU A 143 -11.85 -21.32 -4.89
N GLU A 144 -12.35 -22.18 -4.02
CA GLU A 144 -13.29 -21.82 -2.97
C GLU A 144 -12.55 -21.36 -1.72
N VAL A 145 -12.72 -20.09 -1.35
CA VAL A 145 -12.29 -19.61 -0.03
C VAL A 145 -13.48 -19.54 0.89
N LEU A 146 -13.55 -20.53 1.78
CA LEU A 146 -14.44 -20.56 2.94
C LEU A 146 -13.84 -19.72 4.05
N GLY A 147 -14.34 -18.50 4.19
CA GLY A 147 -13.98 -17.63 5.31
C GLY A 147 -14.95 -17.81 6.47
N TRP A 148 -14.45 -18.25 7.62
CA TRP A 148 -15.15 -18.13 8.91
C TRP A 148 -14.34 -17.18 9.77
N ARG A 149 -14.75 -15.91 9.89
CA ARG A 149 -14.09 -15.01 10.83
C ARG A 149 -15.06 -14.00 11.41
N ARG A 150 -15.04 -13.92 12.74
CA ARG A 150 -15.77 -12.92 13.52
C ARG A 150 -15.07 -11.56 13.33
N VAL A 151 -15.78 -10.60 12.76
CA VAL A 151 -15.35 -9.21 12.56
C VAL A 151 -16.21 -8.34 13.46
N GLY A 152 -15.72 -8.03 14.66
CA GLY A 152 -16.55 -7.40 15.70
C GLY A 152 -17.71 -8.31 16.12
N LEU A 153 -18.95 -7.85 15.94
CA LEU A 153 -20.17 -8.61 16.24
C LEU A 153 -20.68 -9.44 15.04
N SER A 154 -20.17 -9.19 13.83
CA SER A 154 -20.64 -9.84 12.60
C SER A 154 -19.74 -11.03 12.24
N VAL A 155 -20.34 -12.15 11.85
CA VAL A 155 -19.60 -13.27 11.25
C VAL A 155 -19.84 -13.20 9.75
N TRP A 156 -18.81 -12.87 8.98
CA TRP A 156 -18.92 -13.04 7.54
C TRP A 156 -18.88 -14.54 7.25
N ARG A 157 -19.93 -15.03 6.59
CA ARG A 157 -20.02 -16.35 6.00
C ARG A 157 -20.24 -16.14 4.53
N GLY A 158 -19.21 -16.36 3.75
CA GLY A 158 -19.32 -16.25 2.31
C GLY A 158 -18.33 -17.17 1.64
N ARG A 159 -18.70 -17.50 0.41
CA ARG A 159 -17.87 -18.23 -0.52
C ARG A 159 -17.34 -17.21 -1.51
N VAL A 160 -16.03 -17.14 -1.66
CA VAL A 160 -15.42 -16.41 -2.78
C VAL A 160 -14.80 -17.45 -3.69
N SER A 161 -15.35 -17.58 -4.89
CA SER A 161 -14.71 -18.27 -6.01
C SER A 161 -14.21 -17.25 -7.02
N VAL A 162 -12.94 -17.34 -7.42
CA VAL A 162 -12.37 -16.46 -8.44
C VAL A 162 -12.41 -17.18 -9.78
N PRO A 163 -13.26 -16.76 -10.75
CA PRO A 163 -13.36 -17.45 -12.03
C PRO A 163 -12.17 -17.09 -12.90
N VAL A 164 -11.29 -18.05 -13.13
CA VAL A 164 -10.17 -17.92 -14.09
C VAL A 164 -10.11 -19.11 -15.04
N CYS A 165 -9.62 -18.86 -16.26
CA CYS A 165 -9.33 -19.95 -17.22
C CYS A 165 -7.97 -20.59 -16.92
N VAL A 166 -7.67 -21.70 -17.60
CA VAL A 166 -6.40 -22.43 -17.46
C VAL A 166 -5.16 -21.56 -17.68
N HIS A 167 -5.23 -20.58 -18.59
CA HIS A 167 -4.13 -19.66 -18.87
C HIS A 167 -3.88 -18.66 -17.73
N HIS A 168 -4.91 -18.36 -16.94
CA HIS A 168 -4.85 -17.42 -15.82
C HIS A 168 -4.89 -18.10 -14.46
N ARG A 169 -4.59 -19.40 -14.39
CA ARG A 169 -4.64 -20.19 -13.15
C ARG A 169 -3.77 -19.60 -12.04
N GLY A 170 -2.64 -18.98 -12.37
CA GLY A 170 -1.75 -18.34 -11.39
C GLY A 170 -2.39 -17.16 -10.62
N ALA A 171 -3.41 -16.52 -11.20
CA ALA A 171 -4.08 -15.36 -10.62
C ALA A 171 -5.16 -15.70 -9.57
N ARG A 172 -5.53 -16.98 -9.47
CA ARG A 172 -6.74 -17.42 -8.75
C ARG A 172 -6.69 -17.28 -7.23
N ALA A 173 -5.49 -17.36 -6.64
CA ALA A 173 -5.42 -17.56 -5.20
C ALA A 173 -5.89 -16.30 -4.47
N VAL A 174 -6.79 -16.51 -3.52
CA VAL A 174 -7.36 -15.48 -2.67
C VAL A 174 -7.24 -15.92 -1.21
N THR A 175 -7.01 -14.98 -0.31
CA THR A 175 -7.01 -15.24 1.14
C THR A 175 -7.76 -14.16 1.87
N LEU A 176 -8.30 -14.49 3.04
CA LEU A 176 -9.02 -13.56 3.89
C LEU A 176 -8.09 -13.06 5.01
N GLY A 177 -7.88 -11.74 5.09
CA GLY A 177 -6.98 -11.10 6.06
C GLY A 177 -7.60 -9.88 6.74
N ARG A 178 -6.92 -9.35 7.76
CA ARG A 178 -7.26 -8.03 8.31
C ARG A 178 -6.75 -6.97 7.35
N ALA A 179 -7.53 -5.94 7.04
CA ALA A 179 -7.10 -4.81 6.24
C ALA A 179 -5.93 -4.07 6.91
N TRP A 180 -4.84 -3.83 6.20
CA TRP A 180 -3.64 -3.21 6.76
C TRP A 180 -3.66 -1.68 6.65
N HIS A 181 -4.43 -1.13 5.69
CA HIS A 181 -4.17 0.22 5.17
C HIS A 181 -5.23 1.29 5.43
N ARG A 182 -6.20 1.08 6.35
CA ARG A 182 -7.17 2.13 6.70
C ARG A 182 -7.15 2.50 8.19
N PRO A 183 -6.51 3.64 8.56
CA PRO A 183 -6.64 4.18 9.90
C PRO A 183 -8.14 4.40 10.22
N GLY A 184 -8.61 3.85 11.33
CA GLY A 184 -10.01 4.01 11.76
C GLY A 184 -11.02 3.02 11.17
N ARG A 185 -10.61 2.09 10.28
CA ARG A 185 -11.45 0.96 9.86
C ARG A 185 -10.71 -0.34 10.04
N ALA A 186 -10.82 -0.93 11.24
CA ALA A 186 -10.47 -2.32 11.47
C ALA A 186 -11.48 -3.21 10.71
N GLY A 187 -11.24 -3.41 9.42
CA GLY A 187 -12.06 -4.23 8.53
C GLY A 187 -11.32 -5.50 8.12
N MET A 188 -12.08 -6.48 7.63
CA MET A 188 -11.51 -7.59 6.87
C MET A 188 -11.39 -7.20 5.40
N ALA A 189 -10.42 -7.83 4.73
CA ALA A 189 -10.18 -7.65 3.31
C ALA A 189 -9.86 -9.00 2.66
N LEU A 190 -10.16 -9.09 1.37
CA LEU A 190 -9.71 -10.18 0.51
C LEU A 190 -8.38 -9.79 -0.10
N TYR A 191 -7.43 -10.71 -0.12
CA TYR A 191 -6.12 -10.53 -0.71
C TYR A 191 -6.03 -11.44 -1.92
N PHE A 192 -5.69 -10.88 -3.08
CA PHE A 192 -5.57 -11.63 -4.33
C PHE A 192 -4.10 -11.70 -4.77
N ARG A 193 -3.76 -12.73 -5.54
CA ARG A 193 -2.45 -12.83 -6.19
C ARG A 193 -2.29 -11.95 -7.42
N SER A 194 -3.38 -11.59 -8.10
CA SER A 194 -3.32 -10.76 -9.31
C SER A 194 -3.88 -9.36 -9.06
N HIS A 195 -3.16 -8.37 -9.56
CA HIS A 195 -3.60 -6.97 -9.55
C HIS A 195 -4.92 -6.81 -10.32
N ALA A 196 -4.99 -7.30 -11.56
CA ALA A 196 -6.19 -7.22 -12.38
C ALA A 196 -7.41 -7.85 -11.70
N VAL A 197 -7.26 -9.00 -11.04
CA VAL A 197 -8.36 -9.65 -10.31
C VAL A 197 -8.84 -8.79 -9.14
N ALA A 198 -7.92 -8.28 -8.29
CA ALA A 198 -8.28 -7.43 -7.15
C ALA A 198 -8.96 -6.12 -7.59
N ARG A 199 -8.54 -5.57 -8.73
CA ARG A 199 -9.16 -4.38 -9.33
C ARG A 199 -10.55 -4.69 -9.86
N TYR A 200 -10.70 -5.75 -10.66
CA TYR A 200 -11.99 -6.18 -11.18
C TYR A 200 -12.99 -6.39 -10.03
N PHE A 201 -12.56 -7.10 -8.98
CA PHE A 201 -13.38 -7.36 -7.81
C PHE A 201 -13.86 -6.06 -7.14
N ARG A 202 -12.94 -5.09 -6.95
CA ARG A 202 -13.28 -3.76 -6.41
C ARG A 202 -14.28 -3.02 -7.28
N GLU A 203 -14.11 -3.04 -8.59
CA GLU A 203 -14.99 -2.32 -9.52
C GLU A 203 -16.40 -2.90 -9.52
N VAL A 204 -16.54 -4.22 -9.47
CA VAL A 204 -17.85 -4.91 -9.52
C VAL A 204 -18.56 -4.91 -8.16
N ASN A 205 -17.80 -4.96 -7.07
CA ASN A 205 -18.34 -5.11 -5.72
C ASN A 205 -18.15 -3.85 -4.86
N ALA A 206 -17.83 -2.70 -5.47
CA ALA A 206 -17.82 -1.44 -4.74
C ALA A 206 -19.22 -1.22 -4.15
N PRO A 207 -19.35 -0.95 -2.84
CA PRO A 207 -20.64 -0.56 -2.28
C PRO A 207 -21.10 0.66 -3.07
N GLU A 208 -22.29 0.59 -3.67
CA GLU A 208 -22.82 1.57 -4.62
C GLU A 208 -22.57 3.00 -4.11
N GLN A 209 -21.48 3.61 -4.56
CA GLN A 209 -21.31 5.04 -4.49
C GLN A 209 -22.02 5.57 -5.73
N SER A 210 -23.32 5.86 -5.57
CA SER A 210 -24.19 6.60 -6.50
C SER A 210 -24.48 5.97 -7.88
N GLY A 211 -25.64 5.30 -7.98
CA GLY A 211 -26.65 5.53 -9.03
C GLY A 211 -26.40 5.16 -10.50
N GLU A 212 -25.17 4.91 -10.96
CA GLU A 212 -24.91 4.49 -12.35
C GLU A 212 -23.94 3.32 -12.40
N LEU A 213 -24.47 2.13 -12.73
CA LEU A 213 -23.69 0.94 -13.07
C LEU A 213 -22.86 1.18 -14.34
N ARG A 214 -21.67 1.77 -14.20
CA ARG A 214 -20.67 1.79 -15.27
C ARG A 214 -20.16 0.37 -15.50
N ARG A 215 -20.29 -0.14 -16.73
CA ARG A 215 -19.59 -1.38 -17.15
C ARG A 215 -18.08 -1.21 -16.88
N PRO A 216 -17.42 -2.16 -16.20
CA PRO A 216 -15.99 -2.05 -15.87
C PRO A 216 -15.16 -1.88 -17.15
N ALA A 217 -14.19 -0.96 -17.11
CA ALA A 217 -13.42 -0.54 -18.29
C ALA A 217 -12.63 -1.70 -18.94
N ILE A 218 -12.29 -2.73 -18.15
CA ILE A 218 -11.63 -3.96 -18.63
C ILE A 218 -12.48 -4.70 -19.67
N LEU A 219 -13.81 -4.71 -19.51
CA LEU A 219 -14.72 -5.38 -20.45
C LEU A 219 -15.08 -4.51 -21.67
N GLN A 220 -14.66 -3.25 -21.70
CA GLN A 220 -14.87 -2.38 -22.87
C GLN A 220 -13.75 -2.50 -23.91
N ARG A 221 -12.66 -3.21 -23.59
CA ARG A 221 -11.62 -3.60 -24.56
C ARG A 221 -12.00 -4.89 -25.28
N GLU A 222 -13.09 -4.87 -26.03
CA GLU A 222 -13.45 -5.97 -26.94
C GLU A 222 -12.68 -5.88 -28.29
N PRO A 223 -12.59 -7.00 -29.04
CA PRO A 223 -11.38 -7.48 -29.70
C PRO A 223 -11.23 -6.97 -31.14
N ARG A 224 -11.08 -5.65 -31.34
CA ARG A 224 -10.85 -5.10 -32.69
C ARG A 224 -9.54 -5.54 -33.36
N GLU A 225 -8.60 -6.14 -32.62
CA GLU A 225 -7.34 -6.64 -33.19
C GLU A 225 -7.40 -8.08 -33.72
N ARG A 226 -8.41 -8.90 -33.33
CA ARG A 226 -8.48 -10.27 -33.85
C ARG A 226 -9.01 -10.36 -35.28
N GLU A 227 -9.90 -9.46 -35.70
CA GLU A 227 -10.37 -9.41 -37.10
C GLU A 227 -9.30 -8.88 -38.07
N ARG A 228 -8.32 -8.10 -37.61
CA ARG A 228 -7.24 -7.61 -38.48
C ARG A 228 -6.14 -8.64 -38.76
N ARG A 229 -6.06 -9.74 -38.00
CA ARG A 229 -5.06 -10.80 -38.20
C ARG A 229 -5.57 -12.03 -38.94
N SER A 230 -6.87 -12.13 -39.21
CA SER A 230 -7.47 -13.21 -40.00
C SER A 230 -7.84 -12.80 -41.44
N ALA A 231 -7.55 -11.55 -41.83
CA ALA A 231 -7.81 -11.00 -43.16
C ALA A 231 -6.53 -10.71 -43.97
N GLY A 232 -5.40 -11.31 -43.59
CA GLY A 232 -4.11 -11.19 -44.28
C GLY A 232 -3.44 -12.54 -44.44
#